data_AF-A0AAV9G5F3-F1
#
_entry.id   AF-A0AAV9G5F3-F1
#
_cell.length_a   1.000
_cell.length_b   1.000
_cell.length_c   1.000
_cell.angle_alpha   90.00
_cell.angle_beta   90.00
_cell.angle_gamma   90.00
#
_symmetry.space_group_name_H-M   'P 1'
#
loop_
_entity.id
_entity.type
_entity.pdbx_description
1 polymer ?
#
loop_
_entity_poly.entity_id
_entity_poly.type
_entity_poly.pdbx_seq_one_letter_code
_entity_poly.pdbx_strand_id
1 'polypeptide(L)'
;MTLKKPVTIPVLSADEEQQPTPSPPDLSPLDPHPPLPPSLPHRLLTTLTLHLPHLALPLSIILTSAITGSTTYAIANMVIQKRANVSVNPNPTHWLRNARGVYDACYQGCDYKAGCEAGYAWDNCGVTARVGVEGGVECAGARMWNWDDRDKYPEVCLRELGELLKERVLAELRENELRWLGLVVLAVLAGAVVGVLVYKWWKRLVRCAPCERKMEESRAEASGWPGWRESLPGRRYRRRRQAPGAKRGWKGVLVALLGLGKGAVAGRRSLLKSEATVYFSNANNTVSGSVTGRWAYHFLECRVKGGCSWISNPPARYVEEMLPRVAKCGSRVSVKPRGPDFSFPTKRVAHPGIEKQWRVTIKVSGYNVTRSNETDPEVLCLYNLGGALP
;
A
#
# COMPACT_ATOMS: atom_id res chain seq x y z
N MET A 1 17.33 -12.54 45.17
CA MET A 1 17.67 -11.49 44.18
C MET A 1 18.81 -12.01 43.31
N THR A 2 18.48 -12.72 42.24
CA THR A 2 19.46 -13.26 41.29
C THR A 2 19.39 -12.42 40.02
N LEU A 3 20.41 -11.59 39.84
CA LEU A 3 20.65 -10.78 38.63
C LEU A 3 20.74 -11.72 37.42
N LYS A 4 19.68 -11.78 36.61
CA LYS A 4 19.71 -12.40 35.29
C LYS A 4 20.58 -11.53 34.38
N LYS A 5 21.72 -12.08 33.97
CA LYS A 5 22.63 -11.52 32.98
C LYS A 5 21.87 -11.12 31.70
N PRO A 6 22.27 -10.01 31.04
CA PRO A 6 21.75 -9.67 29.73
C PRO A 6 22.14 -10.77 28.72
N VAL A 7 21.13 -11.25 28.00
CA VAL A 7 21.31 -12.15 26.85
C VAL A 7 21.85 -11.30 25.71
N THR A 8 23.15 -11.41 25.47
CA THR A 8 23.79 -10.90 24.25
C THR A 8 23.26 -11.72 23.08
N ILE A 9 22.47 -11.08 22.21
CA ILE A 9 22.06 -11.66 20.94
C ILE A 9 23.26 -11.55 20.01
N PRO A 10 23.80 -12.66 19.46
CA PRO A 10 24.84 -12.57 18.46
C PRO A 10 24.26 -11.89 17.22
N VAL A 11 24.86 -10.76 16.86
CA VAL A 11 24.71 -10.15 15.55
C VAL A 11 25.29 -11.15 14.56
N LEU A 12 24.40 -11.77 13.78
CA LEU A 12 24.78 -12.60 12.65
C LEU A 12 25.34 -11.65 11.58
N SER A 13 26.64 -11.45 11.60
CA SER A 13 27.39 -10.84 10.51
C SER A 13 27.15 -11.69 9.26
N ALA A 14 26.43 -11.12 8.30
CA ALA A 14 26.40 -11.65 6.95
C ALA A 14 27.78 -11.32 6.34
N ASP A 15 28.73 -12.24 6.50
CA ASP A 15 29.88 -12.31 5.61
C ASP A 15 29.33 -12.69 4.24
N GLU A 16 29.21 -11.66 3.40
CA GLU A 16 28.97 -11.76 1.98
C GLU A 16 30.19 -12.43 1.37
N GLU A 17 30.13 -13.76 1.25
CA GLU A 17 31.14 -14.57 0.55
C GLU A 17 31.13 -14.14 -0.92
N GLN A 18 32.05 -13.22 -1.21
CA GLN A 18 32.25 -12.61 -2.51
C GLN A 18 32.81 -13.67 -3.46
N GLN A 19 31.90 -14.35 -4.15
CA GLN A 19 32.24 -15.36 -5.14
C GLN A 19 33.05 -14.70 -6.26
N PRO A 20 34.27 -15.20 -6.56
CA PRO A 20 35.17 -14.55 -7.50
C PRO A 20 34.55 -14.54 -8.90
N THR A 21 34.46 -13.35 -9.48
CA THR A 21 34.05 -13.11 -10.85
C THR A 21 34.94 -13.92 -11.80
N PRO A 22 34.39 -14.82 -12.65
CA PRO A 22 35.20 -15.54 -13.62
C PRO A 22 35.78 -14.55 -14.63
N SER A 23 37.10 -14.62 -14.79
CA SER A 23 37.88 -13.84 -15.75
C SER A 23 37.33 -14.05 -17.17
N PRO A 24 37.23 -12.99 -17.99
CA PRO A 24 36.86 -13.13 -19.40
C PRO A 24 37.90 -13.99 -20.13
N PRO A 25 37.49 -14.94 -21.00
CA PRO A 25 38.43 -15.70 -21.81
C PRO A 25 39.15 -14.78 -22.79
N ASP A 26 40.46 -14.97 -22.87
CA ASP A 26 41.39 -14.29 -23.76
C ASP A 26 40.94 -14.51 -25.22
N LEU A 27 40.58 -13.42 -25.90
CA LEU A 27 40.17 -13.45 -27.30
C LEU A 27 41.42 -13.51 -28.18
N SER A 28 41.84 -14.72 -28.50
CA SER A 28 42.79 -14.97 -29.60
C SER A 28 42.25 -14.37 -30.91
N PRO A 29 43.12 -13.79 -31.77
CA PRO A 29 42.73 -13.25 -33.06
C PRO A 29 42.14 -14.36 -33.93
N LEU A 30 40.88 -14.20 -34.34
CA LEU A 30 40.23 -15.08 -35.31
C LEU A 30 40.92 -14.93 -36.68
N ASP A 31 41.36 -16.06 -37.22
CA ASP A 31 41.79 -16.21 -38.61
C ASP A 31 40.71 -15.73 -39.60
N PRO A 32 41.12 -15.21 -40.78
CA PRO A 32 40.20 -14.79 -41.82
C PRO A 32 39.42 -15.99 -42.39
N HIS A 33 38.10 -15.99 -42.16
CA HIS A 33 37.19 -16.98 -42.72
C HIS A 33 37.22 -16.99 -44.26
N PRO A 34 37.16 -18.18 -44.89
CA PRO A 34 36.98 -18.30 -46.34
C PRO A 34 35.60 -17.78 -46.79
N PRO A 35 35.48 -17.31 -48.04
CA PRO A 35 34.25 -16.74 -48.57
C PRO A 35 33.11 -17.76 -48.53
N LEU A 36 32.00 -17.38 -47.87
CA LEU A 36 30.79 -18.18 -47.80
C LEU A 36 30.25 -18.44 -49.22
N PRO A 37 29.83 -19.69 -49.52
CA PRO A 37 29.19 -20.01 -50.79
C PRO A 37 27.85 -19.27 -50.94
N PRO A 38 27.44 -18.92 -52.16
CA PRO A 38 26.22 -18.19 -52.43
C PRO A 38 24.98 -18.99 -52.00
N SER A 39 24.39 -18.52 -50.90
CA SER A 39 22.96 -18.44 -50.63
C SER A 39 22.07 -19.55 -51.22
N LEU A 40 21.89 -20.60 -50.42
CA LEU A 40 20.84 -21.62 -50.53
C LEU A 40 19.41 -21.24 -50.02
N PRO A 41 19.05 -20.01 -49.54
CA PRO A 41 17.79 -19.83 -48.82
C PRO A 41 16.55 -19.64 -49.71
N HIS A 42 16.67 -19.31 -51.00
CA HIS A 42 15.49 -18.91 -51.78
C HIS A 42 14.54 -20.05 -52.14
N ARG A 43 15.04 -21.27 -52.39
CA ARG A 43 14.17 -22.43 -52.70
C ARG A 43 13.51 -23.05 -51.47
N LEU A 44 14.14 -22.95 -50.30
CA LEU A 44 13.53 -23.36 -49.03
C LEU A 44 12.49 -22.34 -48.55
N LEU A 45 12.71 -21.04 -48.78
CA LEU A 45 11.73 -20.01 -48.44
C LEU A 45 10.43 -20.15 -49.24
N THR A 46 10.49 -20.47 -50.53
CA THR A 46 9.29 -20.59 -51.36
C THR A 46 8.42 -21.79 -50.99
N THR A 47 9.01 -22.93 -50.68
CA THR A 47 8.25 -24.10 -50.19
C THR A 47 7.68 -23.87 -48.79
N LEU A 48 8.42 -23.20 -47.89
CA LEU A 48 7.89 -22.82 -46.56
C LEU A 48 6.68 -21.88 -46.67
N THR A 49 6.71 -20.90 -47.59
CA THR A 49 5.59 -19.95 -47.75
C THR A 49 4.28 -20.61 -48.19
N LEU A 50 4.34 -21.76 -48.88
CA LEU A 50 3.15 -22.45 -49.37
C LEU A 50 2.44 -23.25 -48.25
N HIS A 51 3.19 -23.80 -47.29
CA HIS A 51 2.63 -24.59 -46.19
C HIS A 51 2.44 -23.82 -44.87
N LEU A 52 3.04 -22.63 -44.75
CA LEU A 52 2.85 -21.71 -43.62
C LEU A 52 1.39 -21.47 -43.18
N PRO A 53 0.39 -21.29 -44.08
CA PRO A 53 -0.98 -21.01 -43.65
C PRO A 53 -1.64 -22.18 -42.93
N HIS A 54 -1.26 -23.42 -43.23
CA HIS A 54 -1.76 -24.61 -42.55
C HIS A 54 -1.13 -24.80 -41.16
N LEU A 55 0.12 -24.36 -40.98
CA LEU A 55 0.85 -24.44 -39.71
C LEU A 55 0.57 -23.27 -38.75
N ALA A 56 -0.04 -22.19 -39.23
CA ALA A 56 -0.28 -20.99 -38.43
C ALA A 56 -1.15 -21.23 -37.19
N LEU A 57 -2.20 -22.05 -37.32
CA LEU A 57 -3.10 -22.36 -36.21
C LEU A 57 -2.38 -23.19 -35.13
N PRO A 58 -1.75 -24.34 -35.44
CA PRO A 58 -1.05 -25.11 -34.41
C PRO A 58 0.12 -24.33 -33.79
N LEU A 59 0.90 -23.56 -34.56
CA LEU A 59 1.98 -22.73 -34.01
C LEU A 59 1.44 -21.64 -33.06
N SER A 60 0.32 -20.99 -33.39
CA SER A 60 -0.28 -20.00 -32.51
C SER A 60 -0.77 -20.60 -31.20
N ILE A 61 -1.33 -21.83 -31.24
CA ILE A 61 -1.77 -22.54 -30.04
C ILE A 61 -0.56 -22.92 -29.18
N ILE A 62 0.51 -23.44 -29.78
CA ILE A 62 1.73 -23.84 -29.06
C ILE A 62 2.40 -22.63 -28.42
N LEU A 63 2.53 -21.50 -29.14
CA LEU A 63 3.17 -20.31 -28.60
C LEU A 63 2.36 -19.69 -27.46
N THR A 64 1.03 -19.63 -27.61
CA THR A 64 0.16 -19.09 -26.56
C THR A 64 0.07 -20.01 -25.35
N SER A 65 0.08 -21.33 -25.54
CA SER A 65 0.11 -22.30 -24.44
C SER A 65 1.45 -22.28 -23.72
N ALA A 66 2.58 -22.13 -24.41
CA ALA A 66 3.89 -22.00 -23.80
C ALA A 66 4.03 -20.72 -22.96
N ILE A 67 3.55 -19.58 -23.46
CA ILE A 67 3.56 -18.31 -22.71
C ILE A 67 2.60 -18.39 -21.52
N THR A 68 1.37 -18.85 -21.73
CA THR A 68 0.38 -18.96 -20.65
C THR A 68 0.84 -19.97 -19.60
N GLY A 69 1.37 -21.12 -20.00
CA GLY A 69 1.91 -22.14 -19.11
C GLY A 69 3.10 -21.64 -18.30
N SER A 70 4.07 -20.97 -18.94
CA SER A 70 5.25 -20.42 -18.24
C SER A 70 4.90 -19.31 -17.26
N THR A 71 4.01 -18.38 -17.64
CA THR A 71 3.51 -17.33 -16.73
C THR A 71 2.71 -17.90 -15.58
N THR A 72 1.81 -18.87 -15.84
CA THR A 72 1.02 -19.54 -14.80
C THR A 72 1.92 -20.30 -13.82
N TYR A 73 2.92 -21.01 -14.33
CA TYR A 73 3.92 -21.70 -13.53
C TYR A 73 4.74 -20.73 -12.66
N ALA A 74 5.21 -19.61 -13.23
CA ALA A 74 5.96 -18.60 -12.49
C ALA A 74 5.12 -17.97 -11.36
N ILE A 75 3.86 -17.64 -11.63
CA ILE A 75 2.95 -17.09 -10.60
C ILE A 75 2.66 -18.16 -9.54
N ALA A 76 2.38 -19.40 -9.95
CA ALA A 76 2.13 -20.50 -9.01
C ALA A 76 3.34 -20.76 -8.10
N ASN A 77 4.55 -20.78 -8.64
CA ASN A 77 5.77 -20.98 -7.87
C ASN A 77 6.01 -19.82 -6.89
N MET A 78 5.75 -18.56 -7.31
CA MET A 78 5.80 -17.41 -6.41
C MET A 78 4.78 -17.54 -5.27
N VAL A 79 3.57 -18.03 -5.55
CA VAL A 79 2.54 -18.26 -4.53
C VAL A 79 2.96 -19.37 -3.58
N ILE A 80 3.51 -20.49 -4.07
CA ILE A 80 4.00 -21.60 -3.24
C ILE A 80 5.14 -21.12 -2.33
N GLN A 81 6.13 -20.39 -2.86
CA GLN A 81 7.21 -19.83 -2.06
C GLN A 81 6.71 -18.82 -1.03
N LYS A 82 5.76 -17.95 -1.41
CA LYS A 82 5.12 -17.05 -0.45
C LYS A 82 4.37 -17.83 0.63
N ARG A 83 3.64 -18.88 0.27
CA ARG A 83 2.91 -19.71 1.23
C ARG A 83 3.85 -20.43 2.20
N ALA A 84 4.97 -20.94 1.70
CA ALA A 84 5.99 -21.57 2.54
C ALA A 84 6.62 -20.58 3.52
N ASN A 85 6.80 -19.32 3.11
CA ASN A 85 7.36 -18.27 3.96
C ASN A 85 6.33 -17.61 4.87
N VAL A 86 5.05 -17.66 4.49
CA VAL A 86 3.90 -17.23 5.29
C VAL A 86 3.56 -18.35 6.26
N SER A 87 4.47 -18.59 7.19
CA SER A 87 4.11 -19.32 8.41
C SER A 87 3.74 -18.29 9.45
N VAL A 88 2.51 -18.41 9.96
CA VAL A 88 2.13 -17.70 11.18
C VAL A 88 3.01 -18.23 12.29
N ASN A 89 3.74 -17.33 12.96
CA ASN A 89 4.68 -17.72 14.01
C ASN A 89 3.94 -18.58 15.04
N PRO A 90 4.31 -19.86 15.23
CA PRO A 90 3.58 -20.75 16.14
C PRO A 90 3.84 -20.41 17.61
N ASN A 91 4.82 -19.55 17.91
CA ASN A 91 5.21 -19.22 19.27
C ASN A 91 4.16 -18.30 19.95
N PRO A 92 3.51 -18.74 21.04
CA PRO A 92 2.51 -17.92 21.74
C PRO A 92 3.11 -16.64 22.33
N THR A 93 4.39 -16.63 22.69
CA THR A 93 5.05 -15.43 23.25
C THR A 93 5.19 -14.30 22.23
N HIS A 94 5.26 -14.62 20.94
CA HIS A 94 5.24 -13.63 19.86
C HIS A 94 3.90 -12.90 19.82
N TRP A 95 2.79 -13.64 19.89
CA TRP A 95 1.44 -13.07 19.87
C TRP A 95 1.12 -12.32 21.15
N LEU A 96 1.57 -12.81 22.30
CA LEU A 96 1.45 -12.10 23.57
C LEU A 96 2.18 -10.75 23.53
N ARG A 97 3.38 -10.70 22.96
CA ARG A 97 4.14 -9.45 22.78
C ARG A 97 3.43 -8.48 21.84
N ASN A 98 2.89 -8.98 20.73
CA ASN A 98 2.13 -8.15 19.79
C ASN A 98 0.83 -7.63 20.42
N ALA A 99 0.11 -8.47 21.16
CA ALA A 99 -1.06 -8.08 21.94
C ALA A 99 -0.72 -7.00 22.97
N ARG A 100 0.44 -7.12 23.63
CA ARG A 100 0.94 -6.08 24.54
C ARG A 100 1.22 -4.78 23.81
N GLY A 101 1.80 -4.83 22.61
CA GLY A 101 2.00 -3.64 21.76
C GLY A 101 0.69 -2.97 21.35
N VAL A 102 -0.34 -3.74 21.01
CA VAL A 102 -1.70 -3.23 20.69
C VAL A 102 -2.36 -2.59 21.90
N TYR A 103 -2.28 -3.27 23.06
CA TYR A 103 -2.76 -2.72 24.32
C TYR A 103 -2.02 -1.44 24.71
N ASP A 104 -0.69 -1.45 24.67
CA ASP A 104 0.13 -0.28 24.99
C ASP A 104 -0.14 0.87 23.99
N ALA A 105 -0.41 0.59 22.72
CA ALA A 105 -0.80 1.61 21.74
C ALA A 105 -2.18 2.23 22.04
N CYS A 106 -3.13 1.44 22.53
CA CYS A 106 -4.41 1.95 23.01
C CYS A 106 -4.23 2.77 24.30
N TYR A 107 -3.53 2.19 25.27
CA TYR A 107 -3.40 2.69 26.64
C TYR A 107 -2.45 3.87 26.79
N GLN A 108 -1.31 3.84 26.09
CA GLN A 108 -0.36 4.96 26.10
C GLN A 108 -0.71 5.96 25.02
N GLY A 109 -1.68 5.63 24.14
CA GLY A 109 -1.96 6.34 22.91
C GLY A 109 -0.74 6.39 21.98
N CYS A 110 -0.80 7.26 20.99
CA CYS A 110 0.30 7.45 20.05
C CYS A 110 1.41 8.38 20.61
N ASP A 111 2.69 8.02 20.43
CA ASP A 111 3.81 8.98 20.56
C ASP A 111 3.96 9.78 19.25
N TYR A 112 3.84 11.10 19.34
CA TYR A 112 3.95 11.99 18.19
C TYR A 112 5.33 11.98 17.55
N LYS A 113 6.39 11.68 18.33
CA LYS A 113 7.75 11.59 17.78
C LYS A 113 7.89 10.41 16.82
N ALA A 114 7.05 9.39 16.98
CA ALA A 114 6.97 8.24 16.11
C ALA A 114 6.05 8.46 14.88
N GLY A 115 5.42 9.64 14.76
CA GLY A 115 4.63 10.01 13.59
C GLY A 115 3.29 9.27 13.44
N CYS A 116 2.78 8.63 14.49
CA CYS A 116 1.57 7.84 14.35
C CYS A 116 0.28 8.70 14.44
N GLU A 117 -0.77 8.24 13.77
CA GLU A 117 -2.02 8.96 13.64
C GLU A 117 -2.94 8.73 14.85
N ALA A 118 -3.77 9.71 15.21
CA ALA A 118 -4.76 9.54 16.29
C ALA A 118 -5.75 8.38 16.03
N GLY A 119 -5.97 8.04 14.74
CA GLY A 119 -6.75 6.86 14.36
C GLY A 119 -6.14 5.55 14.87
N TYR A 120 -4.81 5.45 14.90
CA TYR A 120 -4.11 4.24 15.33
C TYR A 120 -4.46 3.85 16.77
N ALA A 121 -4.40 4.78 17.72
CA ALA A 121 -4.76 4.48 19.11
C ALA A 121 -6.24 4.08 19.25
N TRP A 122 -7.13 4.79 18.52
CA TRP A 122 -8.56 4.48 18.50
C TRP A 122 -8.87 3.08 17.97
N ASP A 123 -8.25 2.71 16.85
CA ASP A 123 -8.47 1.42 16.22
C ASP A 123 -7.95 0.30 17.11
N ASN A 124 -6.76 0.45 17.71
CA ASN A 124 -6.22 -0.50 18.67
C ASN A 124 -7.12 -0.65 19.91
N CYS A 125 -7.66 0.45 20.45
CA CYS A 125 -8.64 0.36 21.53
C CYS A 125 -9.90 -0.41 21.12
N GLY A 126 -10.41 -0.19 19.90
CA GLY A 126 -11.52 -0.97 19.36
C GLY A 126 -11.19 -2.45 19.16
N VAL A 127 -9.93 -2.81 18.89
CA VAL A 127 -9.51 -4.23 18.89
C VAL A 127 -9.55 -4.82 20.28
N THR A 128 -9.03 -4.11 21.30
CA THR A 128 -9.05 -4.62 22.68
C THR A 128 -10.47 -4.81 23.22
N ALA A 129 -11.40 -3.90 22.89
CA ALA A 129 -12.80 -3.97 23.33
C ALA A 129 -13.58 -5.15 22.75
N ARG A 130 -13.12 -5.76 21.65
CA ARG A 130 -13.75 -6.93 21.02
C ARG A 130 -13.36 -8.25 21.68
N VAL A 131 -12.36 -8.24 22.57
CA VAL A 131 -11.89 -9.43 23.26
C VAL A 131 -12.90 -9.79 24.35
N GLY A 132 -13.66 -10.86 24.12
CA GLY A 132 -14.53 -11.47 25.11
C GLY A 132 -13.83 -12.67 25.73
N VAL A 133 -13.64 -12.65 27.05
CA VAL A 133 -13.14 -13.81 27.81
C VAL A 133 -14.33 -14.51 28.46
N GLU A 134 -14.36 -15.84 28.38
CA GLU A 134 -15.35 -16.65 29.10
C GLU A 134 -15.26 -16.39 30.62
N GLY A 135 -16.40 -16.16 31.27
CA GLY A 135 -16.45 -15.79 32.68
C GLY A 135 -16.60 -14.28 32.94
N GLY A 136 -16.87 -13.48 31.91
CA GLY A 136 -17.30 -12.08 32.07
C GLY A 136 -16.17 -11.11 32.44
N VAL A 137 -14.91 -11.51 32.26
CA VAL A 137 -13.77 -10.59 32.40
C VAL A 137 -13.81 -9.61 31.22
N GLU A 138 -14.08 -8.35 31.52
CA GLU A 138 -14.08 -7.29 30.52
C GLU A 138 -12.63 -6.93 30.15
N CYS A 139 -12.25 -7.17 28.88
CA CYS A 139 -10.90 -6.89 28.37
C CYS A 139 -10.82 -5.56 27.61
N ALA A 140 -11.72 -4.61 27.86
CA ALA A 140 -11.66 -3.31 27.24
C ALA A 140 -10.38 -2.58 27.66
N GLY A 141 -9.38 -2.53 26.77
CA GLY A 141 -8.08 -1.91 27.05
C GLY A 141 -8.18 -0.40 27.26
N ALA A 142 -9.25 0.20 26.75
CA ALA A 142 -9.55 1.59 27.00
C ALA A 142 -10.14 1.83 28.39
N ARG A 143 -10.75 0.84 29.07
CA ARG A 143 -11.25 1.00 30.45
C ARG A 143 -10.13 1.49 31.35
N MET A 144 -10.46 2.37 32.28
CA MET A 144 -9.46 2.97 33.17
C MET A 144 -9.06 1.97 34.28
N TRP A 145 -8.01 1.19 34.01
CA TRP A 145 -7.43 0.25 34.96
C TRP A 145 -6.42 0.96 35.86
N ASN A 146 -6.82 1.46 37.03
CA ASN A 146 -5.96 2.04 38.10
C ASN A 146 -4.49 2.28 37.64
N TRP A 147 -4.31 3.37 36.90
CA TRP A 147 -3.36 3.49 35.79
C TRP A 147 -1.85 3.50 36.14
N ASP A 148 -1.51 3.35 37.42
CA ASP A 148 -0.12 3.26 37.86
C ASP A 148 0.48 1.85 37.69
N ASP A 149 -0.38 0.85 37.47
CA ASP A 149 0.02 -0.55 37.46
C ASP A 149 0.05 -1.09 36.03
N ARG A 150 1.24 -1.12 35.43
CA ARG A 150 1.42 -1.63 34.06
C ARG A 150 0.97 -3.09 33.91
N ASP A 151 0.88 -3.83 35.01
CA ASP A 151 0.54 -5.25 35.03
C ASP A 151 -0.96 -5.51 35.22
N LYS A 152 -1.79 -4.47 35.31
CA LYS A 152 -3.23 -4.64 35.57
C LYS A 152 -4.06 -5.12 34.38
N TYR A 153 -3.55 -5.04 33.15
CA TYR A 153 -4.27 -5.67 32.04
C TYR A 153 -4.09 -7.18 32.14
N PRO A 154 -5.15 -7.96 32.44
CA PRO A 154 -5.01 -9.36 32.79
C PRO A 154 -4.28 -10.15 31.70
N GLU A 155 -3.36 -11.04 32.08
CA GLU A 155 -2.63 -11.85 31.10
C GLU A 155 -3.59 -12.70 30.24
N VAL A 156 -4.72 -13.12 30.82
CA VAL A 156 -5.81 -13.81 30.10
C VAL A 156 -6.34 -12.95 28.95
N CYS A 157 -6.58 -11.65 29.18
CA CYS A 157 -6.99 -10.72 28.13
C CYS A 157 -5.90 -10.53 27.05
N LEU A 158 -4.61 -10.55 27.40
CA LEU A 158 -3.51 -10.48 26.42
C LEU A 158 -3.43 -11.75 25.58
N ARG A 159 -3.70 -12.91 26.17
CA ARG A 159 -3.69 -14.19 25.48
C ARG A 159 -4.80 -14.26 24.44
N GLU A 160 -6.03 -13.92 24.83
CA GLU A 160 -7.16 -13.87 23.89
C GLU A 160 -6.98 -12.79 22.82
N LEU A 161 -6.46 -11.61 23.18
CA LEU A 161 -6.09 -10.60 22.20
C LEU A 161 -5.03 -11.13 21.22
N GLY A 162 -4.07 -11.92 21.69
CA GLY A 162 -3.05 -12.57 20.87
C GLY A 162 -3.64 -13.55 19.86
N GLU A 163 -4.59 -14.38 20.27
CA GLU A 163 -5.30 -15.30 19.36
C GLU A 163 -6.16 -14.53 18.36
N LEU A 164 -6.87 -13.49 18.78
CA LEU A 164 -7.63 -12.62 17.87
C LEU A 164 -6.73 -11.96 16.80
N LEU A 165 -5.53 -11.49 17.19
CA LEU A 165 -4.55 -10.94 16.25
C LEU A 165 -4.03 -11.99 15.28
N LYS A 166 -3.76 -13.20 15.79
CA LYS A 166 -3.34 -14.35 14.97
C LYS A 166 -4.41 -14.73 13.95
N GLU A 167 -5.68 -14.78 14.35
CA GLU A 167 -6.81 -15.02 13.46
C GLU A 167 -6.94 -13.95 12.37
N ARG A 168 -6.78 -12.67 12.72
CA ARG A 168 -6.79 -11.58 11.72
C ARG A 168 -5.69 -11.74 10.70
N VAL A 169 -4.46 -12.02 11.14
CA VAL A 169 -3.34 -12.26 10.24
C VAL A 169 -3.65 -13.47 9.34
N LEU A 170 -4.18 -14.56 9.88
CA LEU A 170 -4.62 -15.71 9.08
C LEU A 170 -5.71 -15.35 8.07
N ALA A 171 -6.67 -14.51 8.44
CA ALA A 171 -7.75 -14.04 7.56
C ALA A 171 -7.22 -13.16 6.42
N GLU A 172 -6.33 -12.22 6.71
CA GLU A 172 -5.67 -11.36 5.72
C GLU A 172 -4.84 -12.20 4.73
N LEU A 173 -4.17 -13.24 5.22
CA LEU A 173 -3.44 -14.18 4.37
C LEU A 173 -4.38 -14.96 3.45
N ARG A 174 -5.52 -15.44 3.96
CA ARG A 174 -6.52 -16.14 3.15
C ARG A 174 -7.14 -15.24 2.09
N GLU A 175 -7.46 -13.98 2.42
CA GLU A 175 -7.99 -13.01 1.45
C GLU A 175 -6.96 -12.69 0.35
N ASN A 176 -5.69 -12.52 0.74
CA ASN A 176 -4.61 -12.33 -0.22
C ASN A 176 -4.42 -13.56 -1.12
N GLU A 177 -4.52 -14.79 -0.61
CA GLU A 177 -4.49 -16.01 -1.42
C GLU A 177 -5.62 -16.02 -2.48
N LEU A 178 -6.85 -15.68 -2.10
CA LEU A 178 -7.98 -15.59 -3.03
C LEU A 178 -7.76 -14.52 -4.10
N ARG A 179 -7.19 -13.38 -3.73
CA ARG A 179 -6.84 -12.31 -4.67
C ARG A 179 -5.78 -12.76 -5.69
N TRP A 180 -4.77 -13.51 -5.25
CA TRP A 180 -3.75 -14.08 -6.14
C TRP A 180 -4.33 -15.14 -7.07
N LEU A 181 -5.21 -16.02 -6.58
CA LEU A 181 -5.93 -16.98 -7.43
C LEU A 181 -6.78 -16.26 -8.49
N GLY A 182 -7.47 -15.19 -8.12
CA GLY A 182 -8.20 -14.33 -9.04
C GLY A 182 -7.30 -13.75 -10.15
N LEU A 183 -6.10 -13.28 -9.80
CA LEU A 183 -5.12 -12.80 -10.77
C LEU A 183 -4.63 -13.90 -11.72
N VAL A 184 -4.42 -15.12 -11.23
CA VAL A 184 -4.04 -16.26 -12.09
C VAL A 184 -5.15 -16.58 -13.10
N VAL A 185 -6.40 -16.67 -12.65
CA VAL A 185 -7.54 -16.92 -13.54
C VAL A 185 -7.67 -15.81 -14.59
N LEU A 186 -7.52 -14.54 -14.19
CA LEU A 186 -7.54 -13.40 -15.11
C LEU A 186 -6.39 -13.47 -16.14
N ALA A 187 -5.19 -13.89 -15.73
CA ALA A 187 -4.05 -14.05 -16.63
C ALA A 187 -4.30 -15.13 -17.69
N VAL A 188 -4.89 -16.27 -17.31
CA VAL A 188 -5.26 -17.34 -18.24
C VAL A 188 -6.31 -16.88 -19.24
N LEU A 189 -7.36 -16.19 -18.77
CA LEU A 189 -8.40 -15.64 -19.64
C LEU A 189 -7.83 -14.58 -20.60
N ALA A 190 -6.96 -13.71 -20.11
CA ALA A 190 -6.26 -12.72 -20.94
C ALA A 190 -5.40 -13.39 -22.02
N GLY A 191 -4.66 -14.47 -21.67
CA GLY A 191 -3.89 -15.27 -22.61
C GLY A 191 -4.74 -15.85 -23.75
N ALA A 192 -5.93 -16.38 -23.41
CA ALA A 192 -6.88 -16.89 -24.41
C ALA A 192 -7.37 -15.79 -25.36
N VAL A 193 -7.74 -14.63 -24.82
CA VAL A 193 -8.19 -13.47 -25.64
C VAL A 193 -7.07 -12.97 -26.56
N VAL A 194 -5.85 -12.84 -26.04
CA VAL A 194 -4.67 -12.44 -26.82
C VAL A 194 -4.40 -13.45 -27.94
N GLY A 195 -4.48 -14.75 -27.66
CA GLY A 195 -4.33 -15.80 -28.67
C GLY A 195 -5.34 -15.67 -29.82
N VAL A 196 -6.62 -15.42 -29.50
CA VAL A 196 -7.66 -15.19 -30.51
C VAL A 196 -7.38 -13.93 -31.34
N LEU A 197 -6.92 -12.85 -30.72
CA LEU A 197 -6.58 -11.60 -31.41
C LEU A 197 -5.39 -11.77 -32.35
N VAL A 198 -4.32 -12.45 -31.90
CA VAL A 198 -3.14 -12.77 -32.71
C VAL A 198 -3.53 -13.64 -33.90
N TYR A 199 -4.35 -14.68 -33.68
CA TYR A 199 -4.87 -15.53 -34.77
C TYR A 199 -5.66 -14.72 -35.81
N LYS A 200 -6.59 -13.84 -35.34
CA LYS A 200 -7.37 -12.98 -36.24
C LYS A 200 -6.49 -12.00 -37.02
N TRP A 201 -5.48 -11.43 -36.39
CA TRP A 201 -4.54 -10.51 -37.03
C TRP A 201 -3.68 -11.22 -38.08
N TRP A 202 -3.10 -12.37 -37.74
CA TRP A 202 -2.36 -13.22 -38.66
C TRP A 202 -3.19 -13.61 -39.88
N LYS A 203 -4.43 -14.05 -39.67
CA LYS A 203 -5.37 -14.41 -40.74
C LYS A 203 -5.68 -13.23 -41.67
N ARG A 204 -5.71 -11.99 -41.15
CA ARG A 204 -5.87 -10.78 -41.98
C ARG A 204 -4.61 -10.51 -42.81
N LEU A 205 -3.42 -10.59 -42.22
CA LEU A 205 -2.16 -10.38 -42.93
C LEU A 205 -1.97 -11.38 -44.08
N VAL A 206 -2.18 -12.68 -43.82
CA VAL A 206 -2.05 -13.73 -44.84
C VAL A 206 -3.06 -13.54 -45.99
N ARG A 207 -4.29 -13.08 -45.70
CA ARG A 207 -5.29 -12.79 -46.73
C ARG A 207 -4.98 -11.55 -47.57
N CYS A 208 -4.19 -10.60 -47.05
CA CYS A 208 -3.83 -9.38 -47.77
C CYS A 208 -2.54 -9.52 -48.60
N ALA A 209 -1.66 -10.50 -48.30
CA ALA A 209 -0.44 -10.71 -49.06
C ALA A 209 -0.64 -10.94 -50.58
N PRO A 210 -1.69 -11.66 -51.05
CA PRO A 210 -1.98 -11.77 -52.48
C PRO A 210 -2.45 -10.44 -53.10
N CYS A 211 -3.07 -9.55 -52.31
CA CYS A 211 -3.51 -8.24 -52.79
C CYS A 211 -2.32 -7.31 -53.05
N GLU A 212 -1.26 -7.42 -52.25
CA GLU A 212 -0.06 -6.62 -52.42
C GLU A 212 0.70 -7.05 -53.69
N ARG A 213 0.82 -8.35 -53.95
CA ARG A 213 1.33 -8.86 -55.25
C ARG A 213 0.52 -8.37 -56.43
N LYS A 214 -0.82 -8.40 -56.36
CA LYS A 214 -1.66 -7.86 -57.44
C LYS A 214 -1.47 -6.35 -57.63
N MET A 215 -1.23 -5.60 -56.55
CA MET A 215 -0.95 -4.16 -56.67
C MET A 215 0.44 -3.90 -57.27
N GLU A 216 1.46 -4.69 -56.93
CA GLU A 216 2.79 -4.59 -57.55
C GLU A 216 2.75 -4.98 -59.03
N GLU A 217 2.01 -6.03 -59.39
CA GLU A 217 1.81 -6.43 -60.80
C GLU A 217 1.07 -5.34 -61.58
N SER A 218 -0.01 -4.78 -61.01
CA SER A 218 -0.72 -3.62 -61.59
C SER A 218 0.17 -2.36 -61.69
N ARG A 219 1.13 -2.19 -60.78
CA ARG A 219 2.06 -1.05 -60.76
C ARG A 219 3.22 -1.24 -61.74
N ALA A 220 3.70 -2.48 -61.90
CA ALA A 220 4.67 -2.86 -62.90
C ALA A 220 4.09 -2.66 -64.30
N GLU A 221 2.84 -3.10 -64.52
CA GLU A 221 2.08 -2.90 -65.76
C GLU A 221 1.79 -1.41 -66.00
N ALA A 222 1.50 -0.62 -64.94
CA ALA A 222 1.36 0.84 -65.06
C ALA A 222 2.68 1.59 -65.30
N SER A 223 3.84 1.04 -64.87
CA SER A 223 5.17 1.61 -65.14
C SER A 223 5.78 1.15 -66.46
N GLY A 224 5.28 0.04 -67.02
CA GLY A 224 5.64 -0.49 -68.34
C GLY A 224 4.87 0.20 -69.46
N TRP A 225 5.05 1.51 -69.63
CA TRP A 225 4.68 2.20 -70.86
C TRP A 225 5.92 2.31 -71.76
N PRO A 226 6.07 1.52 -72.84
CA PRO A 226 6.71 2.00 -74.05
C PRO A 226 5.72 2.95 -74.73
N GLY A 227 6.15 4.20 -74.91
CA GLY A 227 5.27 5.29 -75.27
C GLY A 227 4.47 5.08 -76.55
N TRP A 228 3.18 5.43 -76.49
CA TRP A 228 2.51 6.09 -77.60
C TRP A 228 1.70 7.27 -77.06
N ARG A 229 2.15 8.43 -77.48
CA ARG A 229 1.47 9.72 -77.45
C ARG A 229 0.36 9.63 -78.49
N GLU A 230 -0.90 9.56 -78.10
CA GLU A 230 -1.99 10.03 -78.95
C GLU A 230 -3.16 10.54 -78.11
N SER A 231 -3.43 11.82 -78.35
CA SER A 231 -4.46 12.66 -77.79
C SER A 231 -5.86 12.16 -78.16
N LEU A 232 -6.64 11.76 -77.16
CA LEU A 232 -8.10 11.67 -77.27
C LEU A 232 -8.76 12.70 -76.35
N PRO A 233 -9.53 13.65 -76.90
CA PRO A 233 -10.28 14.59 -76.09
C PRO A 233 -11.59 13.95 -75.60
N GLY A 234 -11.82 14.09 -74.30
CA GLY A 234 -13.16 14.28 -73.75
C GLY A 234 -14.03 13.03 -73.60
N ARG A 235 -13.95 12.38 -72.43
CA ARG A 235 -15.14 11.85 -71.77
C ARG A 235 -15.09 12.09 -70.27
N ARG A 236 -15.96 12.98 -69.82
CA ARG A 236 -16.36 13.15 -68.42
C ARG A 236 -16.89 11.80 -67.90
N TYR A 237 -16.17 11.14 -67.01
CA TYR A 237 -16.78 10.17 -66.10
C TYR A 237 -16.68 10.64 -64.66
N ARG A 238 -17.79 11.22 -64.23
CA ARG A 238 -18.13 11.56 -62.86
C ARG A 238 -18.61 10.28 -62.18
N ARG A 239 -17.84 9.70 -61.27
CA ARG A 239 -18.44 8.92 -60.16
C ARG A 239 -17.50 8.78 -58.96
N ARG A 240 -17.90 9.49 -57.90
CA ARG A 240 -17.60 9.20 -56.49
C ARG A 240 -17.56 7.70 -56.24
N ARG A 241 -16.45 7.21 -55.68
CA ARG A 241 -16.49 6.31 -54.52
C ARG A 241 -15.43 6.80 -53.54
N GLN A 242 -15.87 7.57 -52.56
CA GLN A 242 -15.12 7.79 -51.34
C GLN A 242 -14.87 6.40 -50.74
N ALA A 243 -13.62 5.94 -50.76
CA ALA A 243 -13.23 4.80 -49.96
C ALA A 243 -13.44 5.19 -48.49
N PRO A 244 -14.20 4.40 -47.69
CA PRO A 244 -14.39 4.70 -46.29
C PRO A 244 -13.01 4.68 -45.60
N GLY A 245 -12.67 5.79 -44.95
CA GLY A 245 -11.43 5.98 -44.23
C GLY A 245 -11.26 4.96 -43.11
N ALA A 246 -10.62 3.84 -43.40
CA ALA A 246 -10.08 2.93 -42.39
C ALA A 246 -8.72 3.47 -41.90
N LYS A 247 -8.74 4.62 -41.22
CA LYS A 247 -7.60 5.16 -40.47
C LYS A 247 -8.03 5.59 -39.06
N ARG A 248 -8.65 4.69 -38.31
CA ARG A 248 -8.76 4.79 -36.85
C ARG A 248 -8.56 3.41 -36.26
N GLY A 249 -7.54 3.25 -35.44
CA GLY A 249 -7.45 2.11 -34.52
C GLY A 249 -6.08 1.45 -34.49
N TRP A 250 -5.04 2.18 -34.07
CA TRP A 250 -3.91 1.53 -33.38
C TRP A 250 -3.11 2.51 -32.52
N LYS A 251 -3.03 3.79 -32.92
CA LYS A 251 -2.37 4.82 -32.11
C LYS A 251 -3.00 5.08 -30.73
N GLY A 252 -4.23 4.61 -30.48
CA GLY A 252 -4.90 4.75 -29.18
C GLY A 252 -4.47 3.74 -28.11
N VAL A 253 -3.94 2.57 -28.48
CA VAL A 253 -3.60 1.51 -27.50
C VAL A 253 -2.22 1.74 -26.87
N LEU A 254 -1.29 2.36 -27.59
CA LEU A 254 0.05 2.67 -27.06
C LEU A 254 0.06 3.81 -26.03
N VAL A 255 -0.90 4.74 -26.09
CA VAL A 255 -0.99 5.88 -25.15
C VAL A 255 -1.54 5.46 -23.79
N ALA A 256 -2.35 4.39 -23.72
CA ALA A 256 -2.89 3.88 -22.46
C ALA A 256 -1.86 3.17 -21.58
N LEU A 257 -0.82 2.56 -22.16
CA LEU A 257 0.22 1.84 -21.41
C LEU A 257 1.34 2.74 -20.87
N LEU A 258 1.51 3.95 -21.40
CA LEU A 258 2.56 4.90 -20.98
C LEU A 258 2.12 5.91 -19.91
N GLY A 259 0.84 5.89 -19.50
CA GLY A 259 0.26 6.85 -18.54
C GLY A 259 0.49 6.54 -17.05
N LEU A 260 1.05 5.36 -16.71
CA LEU A 260 1.17 4.89 -15.32
C LEU A 260 2.43 5.37 -14.58
N GLY A 261 3.24 6.25 -15.17
CA GLY A 261 4.60 6.57 -14.69
C GLY A 261 4.83 7.97 -14.09
N LYS A 262 3.80 8.74 -13.73
CA LYS A 262 4.04 10.07 -13.10
C LYS A 262 4.06 9.98 -11.58
N GLY A 263 5.28 9.85 -11.06
CA GLY A 263 5.59 9.91 -9.62
C GLY A 263 5.17 11.23 -8.98
N ALA A 264 4.59 11.11 -7.79
CA ALA A 264 4.26 12.23 -6.94
C ALA A 264 5.54 12.88 -6.38
N VAL A 265 5.73 14.17 -6.66
CA VAL A 265 6.77 14.99 -6.03
C VAL A 265 6.31 15.28 -4.59
N ALA A 266 6.88 14.56 -3.63
CA ALA A 266 6.71 14.83 -2.22
C ALA A 266 7.53 16.07 -1.83
N GLY A 267 6.87 17.22 -1.73
CA GLY A 267 7.46 18.45 -1.21
C GLY A 267 7.80 18.29 0.28
N ARG A 268 9.09 18.50 0.64
CA ARG A 268 9.54 18.61 2.03
C ARG A 268 8.80 19.76 2.72
N ARG A 269 7.94 19.44 3.69
CA ARG A 269 7.35 20.42 4.60
C ARG A 269 8.31 20.67 5.76
N SER A 270 8.75 21.92 5.89
CA SER A 270 9.56 22.42 6.99
C SER A 270 8.81 22.37 8.33
N LEU A 271 9.57 22.05 9.38
CA LEU A 271 9.21 21.94 10.79
C LEU A 271 8.62 23.25 11.36
N LEU A 272 7.29 23.38 11.41
CA LEU A 272 6.63 24.34 12.31
C LEU A 272 6.36 23.68 13.67
N LYS A 273 7.29 23.86 14.60
CA LYS A 273 7.14 23.55 16.04
C LYS A 273 6.38 24.67 16.76
N SER A 274 5.06 24.71 16.67
CA SER A 274 4.27 25.44 17.65
C SER A 274 3.22 24.52 18.25
N GLU A 275 3.65 23.63 19.14
CA GLU A 275 2.75 22.93 20.05
C GLU A 275 2.15 23.96 21.01
N ALA A 276 0.82 24.07 21.03
CA ALA A 276 0.13 24.87 22.03
C ALA A 276 -0.07 24.00 23.27
N THR A 277 0.57 24.36 24.39
CA THR A 277 0.39 23.67 25.67
C THR A 277 -0.12 24.65 26.71
N VAL A 278 -1.22 24.28 27.37
CA VAL A 278 -1.81 25.04 28.48
C VAL A 278 -1.84 24.15 29.71
N TYR A 279 -1.46 24.71 30.87
CA TYR A 279 -1.44 24.00 32.14
C TYR A 279 -2.72 24.24 32.92
N PHE A 280 -3.06 23.30 33.79
CA PHE A 280 -4.18 23.41 34.70
C PHE A 280 -3.85 22.74 36.04
N SER A 281 -4.58 23.12 37.09
CA SER A 281 -4.56 22.44 38.39
C SER A 281 -5.97 22.32 38.94
N ASN A 282 -6.25 21.30 39.75
CA ASN A 282 -7.52 21.22 40.46
C ASN A 282 -7.61 22.31 41.55
N ALA A 283 -8.81 22.49 42.12
CA ALA A 283 -9.04 23.51 43.14
C ALA A 283 -8.11 23.41 44.37
N ASN A 284 -7.70 22.19 44.72
CA ASN A 284 -6.81 21.90 45.85
C ASN A 284 -5.32 21.92 45.49
N ASN A 285 -4.97 22.16 44.23
CA ASN A 285 -3.61 22.08 43.68
C ASN A 285 -2.88 20.75 43.94
N THR A 286 -3.62 19.66 44.16
CA THR A 286 -3.06 18.31 44.32
C THR A 286 -2.78 17.66 42.97
N VAL A 287 -3.72 17.77 42.03
CA VAL A 287 -3.59 17.26 40.67
C VAL A 287 -3.28 18.41 39.75
N SER A 288 -2.13 18.35 39.09
CA SER A 288 -1.77 19.26 38.02
C SER A 288 -1.81 18.55 36.68
N GLY A 289 -2.01 19.30 35.61
CA GLY A 289 -2.07 18.73 34.28
C GLY A 289 -1.69 19.71 33.18
N SER A 290 -1.62 19.19 31.96
CA SER A 290 -1.44 19.97 30.75
C SER A 290 -2.31 19.45 29.61
N VAL A 291 -2.80 20.37 28.78
CA VAL A 291 -3.46 20.08 27.52
C VAL A 291 -2.54 20.54 26.41
N THR A 292 -2.09 19.61 25.58
CA THR A 292 -1.21 19.88 24.43
C THR A 292 -1.96 19.60 23.14
N GLY A 293 -2.18 20.63 22.34
CA GLY A 293 -2.78 20.52 21.01
C GLY A 293 -1.83 19.86 20.02
N ARG A 294 -2.37 19.04 19.11
CA ARG A 294 -1.64 18.42 18.01
C ARG A 294 -1.94 19.10 16.69
N TRP A 295 -0.97 19.07 15.79
CA TRP A 295 -1.24 19.33 14.39
C TRP A 295 -2.08 18.19 13.82
N ALA A 296 -3.25 18.52 13.29
CA ALA A 296 -3.87 17.66 12.30
C ALA A 296 -3.12 17.88 10.99
N TYR A 297 -2.41 16.85 10.50
CA TYR A 297 -1.90 16.88 9.13
C TYR A 297 -3.07 17.22 8.21
N HIS A 298 -2.81 18.11 7.24
CA HIS A 298 -3.82 18.73 6.39
C HIS A 298 -4.91 17.73 5.97
N PHE A 299 -6.16 18.00 6.33
CA PHE A 299 -7.28 17.28 5.74
C PHE A 299 -7.77 18.09 4.53
N LEU A 300 -8.07 17.37 3.46
CA LEU A 300 -8.56 17.95 2.23
C LEU A 300 -10.05 18.22 2.43
N GLU A 301 -10.43 19.48 2.66
CA GLU A 301 -11.84 19.86 2.74
C GLU A 301 -12.30 20.29 1.36
N CYS A 302 -13.18 19.48 0.76
CA CYS A 302 -13.77 19.76 -0.54
C CYS A 302 -15.14 20.41 -0.33
N ARG A 303 -15.30 21.66 -0.76
CA ARG A 303 -16.61 22.31 -0.78
C ARG A 303 -17.39 21.85 -2.00
N VAL A 304 -18.68 21.57 -1.83
CA VAL A 304 -19.62 21.05 -2.86
C VAL A 304 -19.60 21.85 -4.18
N LYS A 305 -19.17 23.12 -4.16
CA LYS A 305 -19.09 23.98 -5.35
C LYS A 305 -17.76 24.75 -5.52
N GLY A 306 -16.72 24.44 -4.76
CA GLY A 306 -15.57 25.36 -4.64
C GLY A 306 -14.26 24.70 -4.25
N GLY A 307 -13.74 23.83 -5.11
CA GLY A 307 -12.41 23.24 -4.98
C GLY A 307 -12.19 22.46 -3.68
N CYS A 308 -11.01 21.84 -3.60
CA CYS A 308 -10.54 21.21 -2.38
C CYS A 308 -9.41 22.08 -1.83
N SER A 309 -9.59 22.60 -0.61
CA SER A 309 -8.55 23.36 0.08
C SER A 309 -8.01 22.53 1.24
N TRP A 310 -6.70 22.58 1.41
CA TRP A 310 -6.06 22.01 2.59
C TRP A 310 -6.28 22.97 3.76
N ILE A 311 -7.09 22.56 4.74
CA ILE A 311 -7.27 23.34 5.97
C ILE A 311 -6.33 22.77 7.03
N SER A 312 -5.51 23.65 7.59
CA SER A 312 -4.71 23.35 8.78
C SER A 312 -5.27 24.15 9.94
N ASN A 313 -5.99 23.49 10.86
CA ASN A 313 -6.34 24.12 12.12
C ASN A 313 -5.09 24.18 13.02
N PRO A 314 -4.75 25.36 13.58
CA PRO A 314 -3.62 25.46 14.47
C PRO A 314 -3.89 24.68 15.76
N PRO A 315 -2.86 24.06 16.37
CA PRO A 315 -2.99 23.33 17.64
C PRO A 315 -3.67 24.14 18.76
N ALA A 316 -3.46 25.46 18.79
CA ALA A 316 -4.04 26.36 19.79
C ALA A 316 -5.57 26.32 19.80
N ARG A 317 -6.20 26.24 18.62
CA ARG A 317 -7.67 26.19 18.50
C ARG A 317 -8.26 24.96 19.19
N TYR A 318 -7.63 23.81 18.99
CA TYR A 318 -8.04 22.56 19.65
C TYR A 318 -7.89 22.63 21.17
N VAL A 319 -6.85 23.30 21.66
CA VAL A 319 -6.67 23.53 23.10
C VAL A 319 -7.77 24.45 23.63
N GLU A 320 -8.00 25.59 22.99
CA GLU A 320 -9.04 26.57 23.36
C GLU A 320 -10.43 25.93 23.42
N GLU A 321 -10.78 25.08 22.46
CA GLU A 321 -12.05 24.34 22.46
C GLU A 321 -12.14 23.31 23.60
N MET A 322 -11.00 22.77 24.05
CA MET A 322 -10.93 21.78 25.13
C MET A 322 -10.94 22.42 26.53
N LEU A 323 -10.40 23.63 26.71
CA LEU A 323 -10.26 24.25 28.04
C LEU A 323 -11.59 24.38 28.81
N PRO A 324 -12.73 24.78 28.22
CA PRO A 324 -14.00 24.83 28.93
C PRO A 324 -14.46 23.46 29.45
N ARG A 325 -14.09 22.37 28.76
CA ARG A 325 -14.43 20.99 29.17
C ARG A 325 -13.57 20.54 30.34
N VAL A 326 -12.28 20.86 30.30
CA VAL A 326 -11.35 20.63 31.41
C VAL A 326 -11.79 21.42 32.64
N ALA A 327 -12.24 22.67 32.46
CA ALA A 327 -12.77 23.49 33.55
C ALA A 327 -14.02 22.90 34.21
N LYS A 328 -14.91 22.26 33.43
CA LYS A 328 -16.08 21.53 33.97
C LYS A 328 -15.70 20.36 34.86
N CYS A 329 -14.50 19.79 34.70
CA CYS A 329 -13.96 18.76 35.60
C CYS A 329 -13.32 19.34 36.88
N GLY A 330 -13.58 20.61 37.23
CA GLY A 330 -13.06 21.23 38.45
C GLY A 330 -11.63 21.77 38.35
N SER A 331 -11.07 21.81 37.13
CA SER A 331 -9.71 22.32 36.90
C SER A 331 -9.70 23.83 36.64
N ARG A 332 -8.68 24.53 37.13
CA ARG A 332 -8.40 25.94 36.88
C ARG A 332 -7.22 26.04 35.92
N VAL A 333 -7.38 26.81 34.85
CA VAL A 333 -6.31 27.08 33.88
C VAL A 333 -5.23 27.94 34.55
N SER A 334 -3.97 27.55 34.38
CA SER A 334 -2.82 28.27 34.93
C SER A 334 -1.82 28.63 33.82
N VAL A 335 -1.27 29.85 33.90
CA VAL A 335 -0.33 30.38 32.88
C VAL A 335 0.99 29.61 32.91
N LYS A 336 1.38 29.13 34.08
CA LYS A 336 2.45 28.15 34.30
C LYS A 336 2.30 27.63 35.72
N PRO A 337 2.64 26.36 35.96
CA PRO A 337 2.76 25.87 37.31
C PRO A 337 3.83 26.66 38.08
N ARG A 338 3.46 27.19 39.25
CA ARG A 338 4.39 27.88 40.17
C ARG A 338 4.64 26.99 41.37
N GLY A 339 5.91 26.68 41.64
CA GLY A 339 6.34 26.03 42.87
C GLY A 339 7.53 25.09 42.66
N PRO A 340 8.45 24.98 43.63
CA PRO A 340 9.56 24.03 43.59
C PRO A 340 9.09 22.56 43.61
N ASP A 341 7.91 22.28 44.16
CA ASP A 341 7.34 20.93 44.29
C ASP A 341 6.47 20.53 43.08
N PHE A 342 6.51 21.30 41.99
CA PHE A 342 5.68 20.99 40.83
C PHE A 342 6.22 19.77 40.08
N SER A 343 5.54 18.64 40.23
CA SER A 343 5.74 17.49 39.34
C SER A 343 5.17 17.82 37.96
N PHE A 344 6.04 17.81 36.94
CA PHE A 344 5.58 17.96 35.57
C PHE A 344 4.57 16.86 35.23
N PRO A 345 3.47 17.19 34.55
CA PRO A 345 2.48 16.19 34.18
C PRO A 345 3.09 15.23 33.15
N THR A 346 3.46 14.05 33.62
CA THR A 346 4.09 13.00 32.81
C THR A 346 3.09 11.93 32.41
N LYS A 347 2.03 11.75 33.20
CA LYS A 347 1.07 10.67 33.08
C LYS A 347 -0.04 11.07 32.11
N ARG A 348 -0.18 10.37 30.98
CA ARG A 348 -1.14 10.71 29.93
C ARG A 348 -2.55 10.26 30.32
N VAL A 349 -3.53 11.15 30.21
CA VAL A 349 -4.93 10.76 30.23
C VAL A 349 -5.30 10.20 28.86
N ALA A 350 -4.97 8.93 28.66
CA ALA A 350 -5.18 8.24 27.41
C ALA A 350 -6.64 7.86 27.24
N HIS A 351 -7.33 8.64 26.42
CA HIS A 351 -8.62 8.26 25.89
C HIS A 351 -8.58 8.48 24.37
N PRO A 352 -8.77 7.44 23.56
CA PRO A 352 -8.63 7.57 22.11
C PRO A 352 -9.63 8.57 21.51
N GLY A 353 -10.83 8.68 22.12
CA GLY A 353 -11.83 9.69 21.74
C GLY A 353 -11.37 11.13 21.90
N ILE A 354 -10.57 11.44 22.94
CA ILE A 354 -10.00 12.77 23.14
C ILE A 354 -9.08 13.12 21.97
N GLU A 355 -8.21 12.17 21.60
CA GLU A 355 -7.21 12.39 20.57
C GLU A 355 -7.80 12.39 19.16
N LYS A 356 -8.81 11.55 18.91
CA LYS A 356 -9.48 11.45 17.62
C LYS A 356 -10.34 12.67 17.34
N GLN A 357 -11.15 13.10 18.31
CA GLN A 357 -12.10 14.20 18.14
C GLN A 357 -11.43 15.56 18.33
N TRP A 358 -10.73 15.74 19.44
CA TRP A 358 -10.22 17.04 19.86
C TRP A 358 -8.77 17.26 19.44
N ARG A 359 -8.06 16.22 18.98
CA ARG A 359 -6.63 16.33 18.57
C ARG A 359 -5.75 16.93 19.66
N VAL A 360 -6.10 16.70 20.93
CA VAL A 360 -5.32 17.14 22.10
C VAL A 360 -4.78 15.94 22.87
N THR A 361 -3.71 16.16 23.62
CA THR A 361 -3.18 15.22 24.61
C THR A 361 -3.37 15.84 25.98
N ILE A 362 -4.03 15.13 26.88
CA ILE A 362 -4.11 15.53 28.29
C ILE A 362 -3.06 14.74 29.07
N LYS A 363 -2.31 15.42 29.92
CA LYS A 363 -1.41 14.81 30.89
C LYS A 363 -1.74 15.32 32.28
N VAL A 364 -1.50 14.50 33.30
CA VAL A 364 -1.65 14.80 34.72
C VAL A 364 -0.36 14.42 35.48
N SER A 365 -0.18 14.96 36.68
CA SER A 365 0.94 14.64 37.58
C SER A 365 0.88 13.20 38.08
N GLY A 366 -0.32 12.72 38.39
CA GLY A 366 -0.61 11.36 38.84
C GLY A 366 -2.09 11.05 38.68
N TYR A 367 -2.43 9.76 38.78
CA TYR A 367 -3.81 9.30 38.68
C TYR A 367 -4.46 9.08 40.05
N ASN A 368 -3.65 8.71 41.04
CA ASN A 368 -4.02 8.27 42.38
C ASN A 368 -3.29 9.16 43.40
N VAL A 369 -3.48 10.48 43.30
CA VAL A 369 -2.75 11.49 44.08
C VAL A 369 -3.34 11.63 45.49
N THR A 370 -4.68 11.65 45.62
CA THR A 370 -5.31 11.76 46.94
C THR A 370 -5.40 10.44 47.68
N ARG A 371 -5.57 9.32 46.96
CA ARG A 371 -5.69 7.97 47.51
C ARG A 371 -4.91 6.99 46.64
N SER A 372 -4.13 6.10 47.24
CA SER A 372 -3.26 5.17 46.50
C SER A 372 -4.03 4.11 45.70
N ASN A 373 -5.21 3.72 46.15
CA ASN A 373 -6.01 2.64 45.58
C ASN A 373 -7.15 3.09 44.66
N GLU A 374 -7.36 4.40 44.50
CA GLU A 374 -8.48 4.97 43.78
C GLU A 374 -8.02 6.11 42.87
N THR A 375 -8.51 6.12 41.62
CA THR A 375 -8.25 7.23 40.70
C THR A 375 -9.02 8.46 41.12
N ASP A 376 -8.34 9.61 41.17
CA ASP A 376 -8.95 10.88 41.53
C ASP A 376 -10.18 11.18 40.63
N PRO A 377 -11.31 11.62 41.20
CA PRO A 377 -12.55 11.84 40.44
C PRO A 377 -12.37 12.89 39.33
N GLU A 378 -11.47 13.86 39.49
CA GLU A 378 -11.15 14.82 38.45
C GLU A 378 -10.44 14.16 37.26
N VAL A 379 -9.54 13.20 37.51
CA VAL A 379 -8.85 12.44 36.46
C VAL A 379 -9.84 11.55 35.70
N LEU A 380 -10.77 10.89 36.43
CA LEU A 380 -11.87 10.14 35.84
C LEU A 380 -12.75 11.03 34.96
N CYS A 381 -13.09 12.24 35.41
CA CYS A 381 -13.84 13.20 34.61
C CYS A 381 -13.10 13.58 33.32
N LEU A 382 -11.79 13.86 33.40
CA LEU A 382 -10.96 14.17 32.23
C LEU A 382 -10.94 13.02 31.22
N TYR A 383 -10.81 11.78 31.70
CA TYR A 383 -10.88 10.59 30.86
C TYR A 383 -12.23 10.51 30.12
N ASN A 384 -13.35 10.72 30.83
CA ASN A 384 -14.70 10.67 30.26
C ASN A 384 -15.00 11.76 29.21
N LEU A 385 -14.15 12.80 29.08
CA LEU A 385 -14.30 13.80 28.02
C LEU A 385 -14.15 13.20 26.61
N GLY A 386 -13.55 12.02 26.50
CA GLY A 386 -13.44 11.29 25.24
C GLY A 386 -14.71 10.60 24.77
N GLY A 387 -15.77 10.58 25.59
CA GLY A 387 -17.06 9.98 25.27
C GLY A 387 -17.05 8.44 25.30
N ALA A 388 -18.14 7.83 24.81
CA ALA A 388 -18.20 6.38 24.68
C ALA A 388 -17.19 5.88 23.64
N LEU A 389 -16.54 4.78 23.97
CA LEU A 389 -15.70 4.02 23.06
C LEU A 389 -16.59 3.28 22.04
N PRO A 390 -16.05 2.96 20.85
CA PRO A 390 -16.81 2.31 19.78
C PRO A 390 -17.14 0.84 20.06
#